data_AF-A0A1C5BTW9-F1
#
_entry.id   AF-A0A1C5BTW9-F1
#
_cell.length_a   1.000
_cell.length_b   1.000
_cell.length_c   1.000
_cell.angle_alpha   90.00
_cell.angle_beta   90.00
_cell.angle_gamma   90.00
#
_symmetry.space_group_name_H-M   'P 1'
#
loop_
_entity.id
_entity.type
_entity.pdbx_description
1 polymer ?
#
loop_
_entity_poly.entity_id
_entity_poly.type
_entity_poly.pdbx_seq_one_letter_code
_entity_poly.pdbx_strand_id
1 'polypeptide(L)'
;MAEHGWPTAELVGEEAARAAWFIAQHADRQLDIQRRALRLMQQAVSAGAPGPRELAFLRDRTLVNEGRQQVYGTQIAGVKDGAPVPWPCEEPERVDELRAAVGIEPFDEYVARFS
;
A
#
# COMPACT_ATOMS: atom_id res chain seq x y z
N MET A 1 23.14 -0.73 -0.65
CA MET A 1 21.96 -0.10 -1.30
C MET A 1 21.38 1.06 -0.47
N ALA A 2 22.18 2.07 -0.14
CA ALA A 2 21.72 3.27 0.59
C ALA A 2 22.06 4.57 -0.18
N GLU A 3 22.56 4.47 -1.41
CA GLU A 3 23.13 5.62 -2.11
C GLU A 3 22.06 6.51 -2.77
N HIS A 4 20.89 5.96 -3.11
CA HIS A 4 19.89 6.67 -3.92
C HIS A 4 18.44 6.68 -3.37
N GLY A 5 18.19 6.21 -2.15
CA GLY A 5 16.84 6.22 -1.57
C GLY A 5 15.82 5.31 -2.28
N TRP A 6 14.55 5.72 -2.33
CA TRP A 6 13.51 5.02 -3.11
C TRP A 6 13.67 5.35 -4.61
N PRO A 7 13.58 4.37 -5.52
CA PRO A 7 13.70 4.62 -6.97
C PRO A 7 12.42 5.30 -7.51
N THR A 8 12.37 6.63 -7.40
CA THR A 8 11.27 7.44 -7.93
C THR A 8 11.27 7.47 -9.46
N ALA A 9 10.14 7.82 -10.06
CA ALA A 9 10.03 7.96 -11.51
C ALA A 9 11.01 9.00 -12.09
N GLU A 10 11.33 10.05 -11.34
CA GLU A 10 12.34 11.04 -11.74
C GLU A 10 13.74 10.42 -11.88
N LEU A 11 14.09 9.46 -11.03
CA LEU A 11 15.42 8.83 -11.04
C LEU A 11 15.55 7.72 -12.08
N VAL A 12 14.51 6.90 -12.24
CA VAL A 12 14.58 5.64 -13.00
C VAL A 12 13.53 5.50 -14.11
N GLY A 13 12.65 6.48 -14.27
CA GLY A 13 11.49 6.40 -15.16
C GLY A 13 10.28 5.70 -14.53
N GLU A 14 9.09 5.98 -15.05
CA GLU A 14 7.80 5.48 -14.53
C GLU A 14 7.74 3.95 -14.47
N GLU A 15 8.19 3.26 -15.52
CA GLU A 15 8.13 1.81 -15.60
C GLU A 15 8.99 1.13 -14.53
N ALA A 16 10.22 1.61 -14.33
CA ALA A 16 11.13 1.06 -13.35
C ALA A 16 10.71 1.39 -11.91
N ALA A 17 10.20 2.60 -11.66
CA ALA A 17 9.65 2.98 -10.36
C ALA A 17 8.45 2.11 -10.00
N ARG A 18 7.55 1.87 -10.96
CA ARG A 18 6.41 0.97 -10.80
C ARG A 18 6.84 -0.47 -10.57
N ALA A 19 7.85 -0.95 -11.30
CA ALA A 19 8.41 -2.29 -11.09
C ALA A 19 9.01 -2.44 -9.68
N ALA A 20 9.74 -1.44 -9.20
CA ALA A 20 10.28 -1.43 -7.84
C ALA A 20 9.18 -1.50 -6.78
N TRP A 21 8.09 -0.75 -6.97
CA TRP A 21 6.91 -0.85 -6.11
C TRP A 21 6.29 -2.25 -6.14
N PHE A 22 6.09 -2.85 -7.32
CA PHE A 22 5.55 -4.20 -7.44
C PHE A 22 6.42 -5.25 -6.74
N ILE A 23 7.75 -5.13 -6.86
CA ILE A 23 8.70 -6.01 -6.16
C ILE A 23 8.52 -5.89 -4.65
N ALA A 24 8.46 -4.66 -4.12
CA ALA A 24 8.24 -4.44 -2.69
C ALA A 24 6.87 -4.97 -2.22
N GLN A 25 5.81 -4.67 -2.98
CA GLN A 25 4.42 -5.07 -2.70
C GLN A 25 4.26 -6.59 -2.59
N HIS A 26 5.05 -7.38 -3.32
CA HIS A 26 4.96 -8.85 -3.35
C HIS A 26 6.12 -9.55 -2.64
N ALA A 27 6.98 -8.82 -1.92
CA ALA A 27 8.03 -9.38 -1.08
C ALA A 27 7.47 -9.97 0.24
N ASP A 28 6.35 -10.68 0.18
CA ASP A 28 5.54 -11.09 1.35
C ASP A 28 6.27 -11.98 2.36
N ARG A 29 7.27 -12.73 1.88
CA ARG A 29 8.11 -13.61 2.72
C ARG A 29 9.39 -12.93 3.22
N GLN A 30 9.59 -11.65 2.90
CA GLN A 30 10.81 -10.88 3.17
C GLN A 30 10.41 -9.56 3.84
N LEU A 31 9.90 -9.66 5.08
CA LEU A 31 9.38 -8.51 5.85
C LEU A 31 10.42 -7.38 6.03
N ASP A 32 11.71 -7.72 6.11
CA ASP A 32 12.80 -6.75 6.17
C ASP A 32 12.88 -5.89 4.90
N ILE A 33 12.65 -6.50 3.73
CA ILE A 33 12.57 -5.79 2.45
C ILE A 33 11.32 -4.90 2.41
N GLN A 34 10.14 -5.43 2.80
CA GLN A 34 8.90 -4.64 2.83
C GLN A 34 9.01 -3.43 3.76
N ARG A 35 9.51 -3.61 4.99
CA ARG A 35 9.76 -2.52 5.94
C ARG A 35 10.73 -1.47 5.40
N ARG A 36 11.81 -1.93 4.77
CA ARG A 36 12.80 -1.02 4.19
C ARG A 36 12.19 -0.20 3.05
N ALA A 37 11.47 -0.85 2.13
CA ALA A 37 10.77 -0.21 1.04
C ALA A 37 9.75 0.81 1.55
N LEU A 38 8.91 0.41 2.52
CA LEU A 38 7.91 1.27 3.14
C LEU A 38 8.54 2.54 3.73
N ARG A 39 9.64 2.41 4.48
CA ARG A 39 10.36 3.56 5.03
C ARG A 39 10.92 4.49 3.96
N LEU A 40 11.58 3.93 2.93
CA LEU A 40 12.18 4.72 1.86
C LEU A 40 11.11 5.44 1.02
N MET A 41 10.01 4.76 0.73
CA MET A 41 8.90 5.32 -0.02
C MET A 41 8.16 6.40 0.79
N GLN A 42 7.97 6.19 2.10
CA GLN A 42 7.46 7.23 3.01
C GLN A 42 8.33 8.48 2.98
N GLN A 43 9.66 8.34 3.01
CA GLN A 43 10.58 9.47 2.91
C GLN A 43 10.44 10.21 1.58
N ALA A 44 10.38 9.47 0.46
CA ALA A 44 10.23 10.05 -0.86
C ALA A 44 8.90 10.81 -1.01
N VAL A 45 7.77 10.20 -0.61
CA VAL A 45 6.45 10.85 -0.67
C VAL A 45 6.38 12.07 0.24
N SER A 46 6.96 12.00 1.44
CA SER A 46 7.04 13.16 2.35
C SER A 46 7.90 14.29 1.79
N ALA A 47 8.85 13.98 0.91
CA ALA A 47 9.67 14.95 0.18
C ALA A 47 9.00 15.45 -1.12
N GLY A 48 7.76 15.06 -1.39
CA GLY A 48 6.98 15.53 -2.55
C GLY A 48 7.00 14.60 -3.76
N ALA A 49 7.61 13.41 -3.67
CA ALA A 49 7.50 12.42 -4.74
C ALA A 49 6.04 11.90 -4.86
N PRO A 50 5.57 11.60 -6.08
CA PRO A 50 4.24 11.00 -6.27
C PRO A 50 4.17 9.58 -5.67
N GLY A 51 2.95 9.08 -5.50
CA GLY A 51 2.66 7.72 -5.03
C GLY A 51 2.10 7.57 -3.60
N PRO A 52 1.26 8.49 -3.07
CA PRO A 52 0.62 8.27 -1.76
C PRO A 52 -0.29 7.04 -1.75
N ARG A 53 -0.95 6.75 -2.88
CA ARG A 53 -1.74 5.54 -3.10
C ARG A 53 -0.87 4.29 -2.98
N GLU A 54 0.19 4.20 -3.76
CA GLU A 54 1.11 3.05 -3.76
C GLU A 54 1.75 2.86 -2.36
N LEU A 55 2.04 3.94 -1.64
CA LEU A 55 2.53 3.90 -0.27
C LEU A 55 1.48 3.32 0.70
N ALA A 56 0.20 3.69 0.56
CA ALA A 56 -0.89 3.16 1.36
C ALA A 56 -1.07 1.64 1.19
N PHE A 57 -1.03 1.15 -0.04
CA PHE A 57 -1.08 -0.29 -0.34
C PHE A 57 0.11 -1.06 0.26
N LEU A 58 1.33 -0.53 0.11
CA LEU A 58 2.52 -1.16 0.67
C LEU A 58 2.49 -1.16 2.21
N ARG A 59 1.98 -0.09 2.82
CA ARG A 59 1.81 0.01 4.28
C ARG A 59 0.87 -1.06 4.80
N ASP A 60 -0.34 -1.14 4.25
CA ASP A 60 -1.33 -2.13 4.66
C ASP A 60 -0.81 -3.56 4.45
N ARG A 61 -0.18 -3.85 3.31
CA ARG A 61 0.45 -5.17 3.06
C ARG A 61 1.48 -5.51 4.11
N THR A 62 2.36 -4.57 4.44
CA THR A 62 3.38 -4.75 5.47
C THR A 62 2.74 -5.02 6.83
N LEU A 63 1.72 -4.25 7.22
CA LEU A 63 1.01 -4.44 8.49
C LEU A 63 0.32 -5.81 8.56
N VAL A 64 -0.40 -6.21 7.52
CA VAL A 64 -1.07 -7.52 7.49
C VAL A 64 -0.05 -8.66 7.55
N ASN A 65 1.06 -8.57 6.82
CA ASN A 65 2.12 -9.58 6.87
C ASN A 65 2.84 -9.62 8.23
N GLU A 66 2.80 -8.53 9.01
CA GLU A 66 3.24 -8.46 10.40
C GLU A 66 2.20 -8.98 11.41
N GLY A 67 1.01 -9.37 10.97
CA GLY A 67 -0.10 -9.76 11.83
C GLY A 67 -0.76 -8.58 12.56
N ARG A 68 -0.63 -7.37 12.01
CA ARG A 68 -1.17 -6.12 12.56
C ARG A 68 -2.39 -5.66 11.75
N GLN A 69 -3.19 -4.82 12.38
CA GLN A 69 -4.33 -4.18 11.73
C GLN A 69 -3.83 -3.19 10.67
N GLN A 70 -4.55 -3.12 9.56
CA GLN A 70 -4.24 -2.21 8.45
C GLN A 70 -4.93 -0.86 8.61
N VAL A 71 -4.59 0.12 7.77
CA VAL A 71 -5.11 1.48 7.87
C VAL A 71 -6.16 1.77 6.79
N TYR A 72 -5.89 1.36 5.54
CA TYR A 72 -6.70 1.77 4.38
C TYR A 72 -7.61 0.65 3.84
N GLY A 73 -7.63 -0.53 4.48
CA GLY A 73 -8.46 -1.65 4.06
C GLY A 73 -8.08 -2.22 2.69
N THR A 74 -6.82 -2.07 2.24
CA THR A 74 -6.41 -2.49 0.88
C THR A 74 -6.17 -3.99 0.74
N GLN A 75 -5.96 -4.71 1.86
CA GLN A 75 -5.73 -6.15 1.87
C GLN A 75 -7.02 -6.91 2.21
N ILE A 76 -7.39 -7.86 1.37
CA ILE A 76 -8.60 -8.67 1.51
C ILE A 76 -8.29 -9.96 2.28
N ALA A 77 -9.08 -10.26 3.31
CA ALA A 77 -8.98 -11.48 4.11
C ALA A 77 -9.75 -12.65 3.47
N GLY A 78 -10.79 -12.34 2.70
CA GLY A 78 -11.60 -13.32 1.99
C GLY A 78 -12.89 -12.73 1.47
N VAL A 79 -13.86 -13.61 1.20
CA VAL A 79 -15.22 -13.24 0.78
C VAL A 79 -16.20 -13.77 1.82
N LYS A 80 -17.14 -12.92 2.24
CA LYS A 80 -18.25 -13.27 3.13
C LYS A 80 -19.55 -12.81 2.51
N ASP A 81 -20.53 -13.72 2.43
CA ASP A 81 -21.85 -13.42 1.85
C ASP A 81 -21.79 -12.83 0.43
N GLY A 82 -20.78 -13.25 -0.35
CA GLY A 82 -20.53 -12.76 -1.72
C GLY A 82 -19.78 -11.42 -1.82
N ALA A 83 -19.46 -10.78 -0.69
CA ALA A 83 -18.73 -9.52 -0.65
C ALA A 83 -17.28 -9.71 -0.16
N PRO A 84 -16.27 -9.05 -0.77
CA PRO A 84 -14.91 -9.01 -0.25
C PRO A 84 -14.85 -8.36 1.13
N VAL A 85 -14.11 -8.96 2.06
CA VAL A 85 -13.92 -8.44 3.42
C VAL A 85 -12.44 -8.14 3.65
N PRO A 86 -12.07 -6.92 4.09
CA PRO A 86 -10.68 -6.60 4.36
C PRO A 86 -10.18 -7.34 5.62
N TRP A 87 -8.86 -7.51 5.74
CA TRP A 87 -8.26 -7.76 7.05
C TRP A 87 -8.64 -6.65 8.04
N PRO A 88 -8.64 -6.91 9.37
CA PRO A 88 -9.03 -5.91 10.36
C PRO A 88 -8.31 -4.58 10.19
N CYS A 89 -9.07 -3.48 10.19
CA CYS A 89 -8.55 -2.12 10.14
C CYS A 89 -8.49 -1.51 11.54
N GLU A 90 -7.52 -0.62 11.78
CA GLU A 90 -7.35 0.09 13.05
C GLU A 90 -8.54 1.00 13.36
N GLU A 91 -9.06 1.70 12.34
CA GLU A 91 -10.24 2.59 12.44
C GLU A 91 -11.24 2.26 11.32
N PRO A 92 -11.98 1.12 11.41
CA PRO A 92 -12.89 0.66 10.34
C PRO A 92 -13.89 1.71 9.87
N GLU A 93 -14.41 2.52 10.79
CA GLU A 93 -15.38 3.58 10.55
C GLU A 93 -14.80 4.81 9.82
N ARG A 94 -13.47 4.94 9.76
CA ARG A 94 -12.77 6.04 9.07
C ARG A 94 -12.03 5.59 7.81
N VAL A 95 -12.14 4.33 7.42
CA VAL A 95 -11.40 3.77 6.28
C VAL A 95 -11.61 4.60 5.00
N ASP A 96 -12.84 4.99 4.68
CA ASP A 96 -13.11 5.75 3.45
C ASP A 96 -12.57 7.20 3.52
N GLU A 97 -12.58 7.83 4.70
CA GLU A 97 -11.92 9.13 4.92
C GLU A 97 -10.41 9.02 4.67
N LEU A 98 -9.78 7.99 5.23
CA LEU A 98 -8.35 7.72 5.08
C LEU A 98 -7.97 7.38 3.65
N ARG A 99 -8.82 6.61 2.94
CA ARG A 99 -8.64 6.26 1.52
C ARG A 99 -8.71 7.50 0.62
N ALA A 100 -9.68 8.38 0.86
CA ALA A 100 -9.81 9.63 0.10
C ALA A 100 -8.56 10.51 0.25
N ALA A 101 -7.95 10.57 1.44
CA ALA A 101 -6.74 11.35 1.71
C ALA A 101 -5.51 10.90 0.89
N VAL A 102 -5.50 9.67 0.40
CA VAL A 102 -4.42 9.10 -0.43
C VAL A 102 -4.85 8.80 -1.86
N GLY A 103 -6.03 9.26 -2.28
CA GLY A 103 -6.54 9.09 -3.64
C GLY A 103 -7.00 7.67 -3.96
N ILE A 104 -7.55 6.96 -2.97
CA ILE A 104 -8.19 5.65 -3.13
C ILE A 104 -9.71 5.84 -3.01
N GLU A 105 -10.47 5.23 -3.92
CA GLU A 105 -11.94 5.23 -3.89
C GLU A 105 -12.48 4.51 -2.65
N PRO A 106 -13.71 4.79 -2.19
CA PRO A 106 -14.34 4.06 -1.08
C PRO A 106 -14.24 2.54 -1.22
N PHE A 107 -14.16 1.81 -0.10
CA PHE A 107 -13.89 0.37 -0.12
C PHE A 107 -14.84 -0.41 -1.03
N ASP A 108 -16.16 -0.19 -0.88
CA ASP A 108 -17.18 -0.89 -1.65
C ASP A 108 -17.10 -0.58 -3.15
N GLU A 109 -16.86 0.69 -3.51
CA GLU A 109 -16.67 1.09 -4.92
C GLU A 109 -15.42 0.46 -5.53
N TYR A 110 -14.34 0.38 -4.75
CA TYR A 110 -13.09 -0.20 -5.21
C TYR A 110 -13.22 -1.70 -5.47
N VAL A 111 -13.83 -2.45 -4.55
CA VAL A 111 -13.93 -3.91 -4.68
C VAL A 111 -14.94 -4.32 -5.76
N ALA A 112 -15.97 -3.51 -6.02
CA ALA A 112 -16.94 -3.74 -7.10
C ALA A 112 -16.31 -3.74 -8.51
N ARG A 113 -15.10 -3.20 -8.67
CA ARG A 113 -14.36 -3.22 -9.95
C ARG A 113 -13.75 -4.59 -10.28
N PHE A 114 -13.69 -5.48 -9.30
CA PHE A 114 -13.00 -6.78 -9.39
C PHE A 114 -13.93 -7.98 -9.12
N SER A 115 -15.22 -7.70 -8.91
CA SER A 115 -16.30 -8.68 -8.74
C SER A 115 -16.97 -9.07 -10.04
#